data_AF-A0A094E2Z5-F1
#
_entry.id   AF-A0A094E2Z5-F1
#
_cell.length_a   1.000
_cell.length_b   1.000
_cell.length_c   1.000
_cell.angle_alpha   90.00
_cell.angle_beta   90.00
_cell.angle_gamma   90.00
#
_symmetry.space_group_name_H-M   'P 1'
#
loop_
_entity.id
_entity.type
_entity.pdbx_description
1 polymer ?
#
loop_
_entity_poly.entity_id
_entity_poly.type
_entity_poly.pdbx_seq_one_letter_code
_entity_poly.pdbx_strand_id
1 'polypeptide(L)'
;MTAKEAHTSTNAKKAITEAEGVDDSQWEKTYKGPAGGVITVRSEMGEPIHKLATRGVKFWAEMDQKIFSLPKEKRVPELKKNRAYIIKKLNDDFQKVWFGRNKAGETVDLEDMTYGEVVRRLVDLLYVKHEARWIDKSYTKLTGDFIYRVEERFTKGKGNPSLLQSYSELNDPYATVEKILEAYPEAETQLINAQDVQFFLLLCQRRGQKPTTFVPVLDENFEFFFKKDSLWQSEDLEAVIGQDVGRTCILQGPTAVKYSKIVDEPIKDILDGVHNAHIEGLTRDIYNGDESAIPVTEYFGGKLVESHAEAEFEGLIVNQDAEKTTYRLSSSPSATLPSLD
;
A
#
# COMPACT_ATOMS: atom_id res chain seq x y z
N MET A 1 -7.62 10.43 -2.89
CA MET A 1 -6.76 9.55 -3.73
C MET A 1 -6.26 10.27 -4.98
N THR A 2 -7.10 11.01 -5.70
CA THR A 2 -6.68 11.75 -6.91
C THR A 2 -6.11 13.15 -6.63
N ALA A 3 -6.16 13.60 -5.37
CA ALA A 3 -5.66 14.91 -4.97
C ALA A 3 -4.17 15.08 -5.30
N LYS A 4 -3.75 16.29 -5.68
CA LYS A 4 -2.36 16.59 -6.07
C LYS A 4 -1.34 16.19 -5.01
N GLU A 5 -1.65 16.50 -3.76
CA GLU A 5 -0.79 16.28 -2.59
C GLU A 5 -0.74 14.82 -2.13
N ALA A 6 -1.60 13.95 -2.68
CA ALA A 6 -1.55 12.52 -2.41
C ALA A 6 -0.42 11.85 -3.21
N HIS A 7 0.24 10.87 -2.57
CA HIS A 7 1.36 10.12 -3.17
C HIS A 7 0.95 9.07 -4.20
N THR A 8 -0.34 8.90 -4.47
CA THR A 8 -0.82 8.01 -5.55
C THR A 8 -0.12 8.37 -6.86
N SER A 9 0.49 7.39 -7.54
CA SER A 9 1.25 7.69 -8.75
C SER A 9 0.34 8.28 -9.83
N THR A 10 0.87 9.14 -10.70
CA THR A 10 0.06 9.87 -11.70
C THR A 10 -0.79 8.95 -12.56
N ASN A 11 -0.24 7.83 -13.05
CA ASN A 11 -1.02 6.88 -13.85
C ASN A 11 -2.05 6.08 -13.02
N ALA A 12 -1.83 5.91 -11.71
CA ALA A 12 -2.86 5.38 -10.81
C ALA A 12 -3.99 6.39 -10.59
N LYS A 13 -3.69 7.69 -10.44
CA LYS A 13 -4.71 8.75 -10.39
C LYS A 13 -5.54 8.79 -11.68
N LYS A 14 -4.90 8.69 -12.85
CA LYS A 14 -5.59 8.59 -14.16
C LYS A 14 -6.54 7.39 -14.22
N ALA A 15 -6.05 6.20 -13.86
CA ALA A 15 -6.88 4.98 -13.84
C ALA A 15 -8.07 5.10 -12.88
N ILE A 16 -7.93 5.83 -11.76
CA ILE A 16 -9.03 6.16 -10.86
C ILE A 16 -10.06 7.05 -11.57
N THR A 17 -9.63 8.11 -12.25
CA THR A 17 -10.54 9.05 -12.91
C THR A 17 -11.27 8.46 -14.12
N GLU A 18 -10.66 7.45 -14.76
CA GLU A 18 -11.23 6.73 -15.91
C GLU A 18 -12.27 5.69 -15.50
N ALA A 19 -12.32 5.28 -14.23
CA ALA A 19 -13.32 4.35 -13.75
C ALA A 19 -14.72 5.01 -13.72
N GLU A 20 -15.67 4.37 -14.40
CA GLU A 20 -17.03 4.88 -14.58
C GLU A 20 -17.81 4.97 -13.27
N GLY A 21 -17.53 4.04 -12.34
CA GLY A 21 -18.30 3.82 -11.11
C GLY A 21 -19.69 3.24 -11.37
N VAL A 22 -20.41 3.02 -10.28
CA VAL A 22 -21.80 2.53 -10.32
C VAL A 22 -22.66 3.30 -9.31
N ASP A 23 -23.97 3.21 -9.47
CA ASP A 23 -24.89 3.71 -8.46
C ASP A 23 -24.97 2.77 -7.25
N ASP A 24 -25.46 3.30 -6.13
CA ASP A 24 -25.63 2.56 -4.88
C ASP A 24 -26.46 1.27 -5.08
N SER A 25 -27.51 1.31 -5.91
CA SER A 25 -28.31 0.13 -6.23
C SER A 25 -27.55 -1.01 -6.94
N GLN A 26 -26.32 -0.77 -7.40
CA GLN A 26 -25.55 -1.70 -8.21
C GLN A 26 -24.19 -2.07 -7.62
N TRP A 27 -23.80 -1.51 -6.47
CA TRP A 27 -22.47 -1.72 -5.91
C TRP A 27 -22.19 -3.20 -5.60
N GLU A 28 -23.18 -3.99 -5.18
CA GLU A 28 -23.03 -5.42 -4.88
C GLU A 28 -22.60 -6.27 -6.09
N LYS A 29 -22.74 -5.75 -7.32
CA LYS A 29 -22.26 -6.44 -8.53
C LYS A 29 -20.74 -6.68 -8.48
N THR A 30 -19.98 -5.88 -7.72
CA THR A 30 -18.52 -6.02 -7.54
C THR A 30 -18.09 -7.38 -6.99
N TYR A 31 -18.96 -8.07 -6.23
CA TYR A 31 -18.68 -9.42 -5.73
C TYR A 31 -18.72 -10.50 -6.81
N LYS A 32 -19.42 -10.24 -7.93
CA LYS A 32 -19.58 -11.19 -9.04
C LYS A 32 -18.57 -10.96 -10.17
N GLY A 33 -17.99 -9.76 -10.24
CA GLY A 33 -17.02 -9.37 -11.26
C GLY A 33 -16.81 -7.85 -11.31
N PRO A 34 -16.12 -7.33 -12.34
CA PRO A 34 -15.93 -5.90 -12.51
C PRO A 34 -17.26 -5.15 -12.70
N ALA A 35 -17.47 -4.08 -11.94
CA ALA A 35 -18.61 -3.17 -12.05
C ALA A 35 -18.09 -1.73 -11.91
N GLY A 36 -18.35 -0.87 -12.91
CA GLY A 36 -17.90 0.53 -12.90
C GLY A 36 -16.37 0.70 -12.79
N GLY A 37 -15.59 -0.27 -13.25
CA GLY A 37 -14.13 -0.27 -13.10
C GLY A 37 -13.60 -0.76 -11.75
N VAL A 38 -14.45 -1.25 -10.84
CA VAL A 38 -14.08 -1.79 -9.53
C VAL A 38 -14.50 -3.26 -9.41
N ILE A 39 -13.75 -4.08 -8.67
CA ILE A 39 -14.06 -5.48 -8.34
C ILE A 39 -13.73 -5.77 -6.88
N THR A 40 -14.49 -6.68 -6.26
CA THR A 40 -14.19 -7.18 -4.91
C THR A 40 -13.30 -8.41 -4.98
N VAL A 41 -12.20 -8.39 -4.23
CA VAL A 41 -11.31 -9.54 -4.01
C VAL A 41 -11.19 -9.84 -2.52
N ARG A 42 -10.60 -10.99 -2.15
CA ARG A 42 -10.34 -11.35 -0.76
C ARG A 42 -8.91 -11.02 -0.36
N SER A 43 -8.75 -10.43 0.82
CA SER A 43 -7.46 -10.22 1.47
C SER A 43 -6.76 -11.57 1.76
N GLU A 44 -5.53 -11.51 2.27
CA GLU A 44 -4.83 -12.68 2.86
C GLU A 44 -5.59 -13.27 4.07
N MET A 45 -6.31 -12.42 4.82
CA MET A 45 -7.08 -12.77 6.02
C MET A 45 -8.56 -13.09 5.71
N GLY A 46 -8.97 -12.99 4.44
CA GLY A 46 -10.27 -13.42 3.93
C GLY A 46 -11.34 -12.31 3.83
N GLU A 47 -11.05 -11.10 4.30
CA GLU A 47 -11.96 -9.95 4.22
C GLU A 47 -12.12 -9.45 2.79
N PRO A 48 -13.31 -8.97 2.41
CA PRO A 48 -13.54 -8.37 1.10
C PRO A 48 -12.84 -7.02 0.98
N ILE A 49 -12.25 -6.76 -0.18
CA ILE A 49 -11.56 -5.51 -0.51
C ILE A 49 -11.98 -5.04 -1.90
N HIS A 50 -12.50 -3.82 -2.00
CA HIS A 50 -12.76 -3.17 -3.29
C HIS A 50 -11.48 -2.61 -3.89
N LYS A 51 -11.19 -2.98 -5.14
CA LYS A 51 -10.03 -2.52 -5.90
C LYS A 51 -10.43 -2.16 -7.33
N LEU A 52 -9.70 -1.24 -7.97
CA LEU A 52 -9.82 -1.06 -9.41
C LEU A 52 -9.56 -2.38 -10.13
N ALA A 53 -10.38 -2.68 -11.14
CA ALA A 53 -10.36 -3.93 -11.89
C ALA A 53 -9.26 -3.94 -12.98
N THR A 54 -8.02 -3.69 -12.55
CA THR A 54 -6.81 -3.79 -13.37
C THR A 54 -6.60 -5.25 -13.85
N ARG A 55 -5.69 -5.49 -14.80
CA ARG A 55 -5.37 -6.86 -15.24
C ARG A 55 -4.86 -7.70 -14.07
N GLY A 56 -4.01 -7.12 -13.22
CA GLY A 56 -3.50 -7.78 -12.02
C GLY A 56 -4.58 -8.11 -10.99
N VAL A 57 -5.51 -7.19 -10.72
CA VAL A 57 -6.61 -7.44 -9.77
C VAL A 57 -7.63 -8.42 -10.33
N LYS A 58 -7.88 -8.44 -11.65
CA LYS A 58 -8.68 -9.49 -12.29
C LYS A 58 -8.04 -10.87 -12.15
N PHE A 59 -6.72 -10.95 -12.31
CA PHE A 59 -5.98 -12.19 -12.05
C PHE A 59 -6.01 -12.59 -10.57
N TRP A 60 -5.94 -11.63 -9.65
CA TRP A 60 -6.17 -11.89 -8.22
C TRP A 60 -7.55 -12.52 -7.98
N ALA A 61 -8.61 -11.92 -8.51
CA ALA A 61 -9.97 -12.45 -8.38
C ALA A 61 -10.08 -13.89 -8.93
N GLU A 62 -9.39 -14.18 -10.04
CA GLU A 62 -9.30 -15.52 -10.59
C GLU A 62 -8.62 -16.51 -9.62
N MET A 63 -7.50 -16.12 -9.01
CA MET A 63 -6.79 -16.95 -8.03
C MET A 63 -7.61 -17.17 -6.76
N ASP A 64 -8.36 -16.16 -6.30
CA ASP A 64 -9.32 -16.31 -5.19
C ASP A 64 -10.36 -17.39 -5.49
N GLN A 65 -10.90 -17.40 -6.71
CA GLN A 65 -11.95 -18.34 -7.12
C GLN A 65 -11.42 -19.76 -7.37
N LYS A 66 -10.25 -19.91 -7.99
CA LYS A 66 -9.71 -21.20 -8.44
C LYS A 66 -8.76 -21.87 -7.44
N ILE A 67 -7.96 -21.09 -6.72
CA ILE A 67 -6.88 -21.59 -5.87
C ILE A 67 -7.20 -21.35 -4.40
N PHE A 68 -7.40 -20.10 -3.98
CA PHE A 68 -7.50 -19.77 -2.56
C PHE A 68 -8.85 -20.16 -1.93
N SER A 69 -9.88 -20.42 -2.73
CA SER A 69 -11.14 -21.03 -2.29
C SER A 69 -11.01 -22.51 -1.92
N LEU A 70 -9.96 -23.20 -2.40
CA LEU A 70 -9.76 -24.62 -2.13
C LEU A 70 -9.23 -24.85 -0.70
N PRO A 71 -9.56 -26.00 -0.09
CA PRO A 71 -8.88 -26.47 1.12
C PRO A 71 -7.36 -26.50 0.93
N LYS A 72 -6.60 -26.18 1.98
CA LYS A 72 -5.13 -25.98 1.91
C LYS A 72 -4.41 -27.17 1.25
N GLU A 73 -4.81 -28.38 1.58
CA GLU A 73 -4.27 -29.63 1.06
C GLU A 73 -4.48 -29.85 -0.44
N LYS A 74 -5.45 -29.16 -1.06
CA LYS A 74 -5.75 -29.24 -2.50
C LYS A 74 -5.08 -28.13 -3.32
N ARG A 75 -4.56 -27.09 -2.67
CA ARG A 75 -4.00 -25.90 -3.37
C ARG A 75 -2.75 -26.23 -4.17
N VAL A 76 -1.75 -26.88 -3.56
CA VAL A 76 -0.47 -27.20 -4.24
C VAL A 76 -0.67 -28.12 -5.45
N PRO A 77 -1.49 -29.19 -5.39
CA PRO A 77 -1.82 -29.97 -6.59
C PRO A 77 -2.45 -29.13 -7.72
N GLU A 78 -3.38 -28.23 -7.40
CA GLU A 78 -4.03 -27.38 -8.42
C GLU A 78 -3.08 -26.31 -8.98
N LEU A 79 -2.18 -25.77 -8.16
CA LEU A 79 -1.09 -24.89 -8.60
C LEU A 79 -0.18 -25.59 -9.62
N LYS A 80 0.23 -26.83 -9.34
CA LYS A 80 1.06 -27.62 -10.25
C LYS A 80 0.36 -27.87 -11.59
N LYS A 81 -0.94 -28.18 -11.57
CA LYS A 81 -1.74 -28.41 -12.78
C LYS A 81 -1.84 -27.16 -13.66
N ASN A 82 -1.95 -25.97 -13.06
CA ASN A 82 -2.10 -24.70 -13.78
C ASN A 82 -0.81 -23.88 -13.85
N ARG A 83 0.34 -24.50 -13.54
CA ARG A 83 1.64 -23.83 -13.33
C ARG A 83 2.01 -22.86 -14.45
N ALA A 84 2.07 -23.35 -15.69
CA ALA A 84 2.48 -22.55 -16.84
C ALA A 84 1.55 -21.35 -17.06
N TYR A 85 0.25 -21.53 -16.85
CA TYR A 85 -0.73 -20.46 -16.95
C TYR A 85 -0.54 -19.40 -15.86
N ILE A 86 -0.39 -19.83 -14.60
CA ILE A 86 -0.20 -18.91 -13.46
C ILE A 86 1.08 -18.10 -13.65
N ILE A 87 2.19 -18.74 -14.03
CA ILE A 87 3.46 -18.06 -14.25
C ILE A 87 3.37 -17.04 -15.39
N LYS A 88 2.71 -17.40 -16.50
CA LYS A 88 2.45 -16.45 -17.59
C LYS A 88 1.68 -15.22 -17.10
N LYS A 89 0.59 -15.43 -16.34
CA LYS A 89 -0.22 -14.33 -15.80
C LYS A 89 0.53 -13.48 -14.76
N LEU A 90 1.38 -14.08 -13.93
CA LEU A 90 2.28 -13.34 -13.03
C LEU A 90 3.20 -12.41 -13.82
N ASN A 91 3.81 -12.92 -14.89
CA ASN A 91 4.74 -12.16 -15.73
C ASN A 91 4.06 -11.08 -16.58
N ASP A 92 2.87 -11.35 -17.10
CA ASP A 92 2.18 -10.44 -18.04
C ASP A 92 1.34 -9.38 -17.34
N ASP A 93 0.69 -9.75 -16.23
CA ASP A 93 -0.44 -8.99 -15.70
C ASP A 93 -0.34 -8.63 -14.23
N PHE A 94 0.55 -9.24 -13.44
CA PHE A 94 0.58 -9.02 -12.00
C PHE A 94 1.74 -8.12 -11.56
N GLN A 95 1.55 -7.41 -10.44
CA GLN A 95 2.58 -6.54 -9.86
C GLN A 95 3.74 -7.32 -9.23
N LYS A 96 3.54 -8.60 -8.89
CA LYS A 96 4.59 -9.51 -8.43
C LYS A 96 4.83 -10.56 -9.50
N VAL A 97 5.92 -10.39 -10.24
CA VAL A 97 6.28 -11.29 -11.34
C VAL A 97 6.81 -12.62 -10.82
N TRP A 98 6.89 -13.62 -11.70
CA TRP A 98 7.64 -14.82 -11.41
C TRP A 98 9.14 -14.49 -11.32
N PHE A 99 9.79 -14.98 -10.27
CA PHE A 99 11.22 -14.71 -10.06
C PHE A 99 12.06 -15.35 -11.16
N GLY A 100 11.80 -16.63 -11.44
CA GLY A 100 12.64 -17.48 -12.27
C GLY A 100 12.80 -17.02 -13.72
N ARG A 101 14.01 -16.56 -14.07
CA ARG A 101 14.34 -16.09 -15.42
C ARG A 101 15.81 -16.31 -15.73
N ASN A 102 16.11 -17.07 -16.78
CA ASN A 102 17.49 -17.33 -17.18
C ASN A 102 18.08 -16.14 -17.97
N LYS A 103 19.37 -16.21 -18.31
CA LYS A 103 20.10 -15.18 -19.06
C LYS A 103 19.56 -14.95 -20.49
N ALA A 104 18.93 -15.96 -21.09
CA ALA A 104 18.24 -15.83 -22.38
C ALA A 104 16.91 -15.06 -22.25
N GLY A 105 16.48 -14.77 -21.01
CA GLY A 105 15.24 -14.07 -20.71
C GLY A 105 14.02 -14.98 -20.64
N GLU A 106 14.21 -16.30 -20.72
CA GLU A 106 13.18 -17.32 -20.68
C GLU A 106 12.74 -17.57 -19.24
N THR A 107 11.47 -17.96 -19.08
CA THR A 107 10.92 -18.32 -17.77
C THR A 107 11.39 -19.72 -17.39
N VAL A 108 12.07 -19.85 -16.26
CA VAL A 108 12.58 -21.11 -15.71
C VAL A 108 12.22 -21.22 -14.23
N ASP A 109 12.50 -22.35 -13.61
CA ASP A 109 12.30 -22.55 -12.17
C ASP A 109 13.50 -21.99 -11.41
N LEU A 110 13.34 -21.70 -10.11
CA LEU A 110 14.44 -21.17 -9.30
C LEU A 110 15.62 -22.16 -9.29
N GLU A 111 15.31 -23.45 -9.20
CA GLU A 111 16.27 -24.56 -9.23
C GLU A 111 17.04 -24.66 -10.56
N ASP A 112 16.50 -24.09 -11.63
CA ASP A 112 17.07 -24.08 -12.98
C ASP A 112 17.81 -22.77 -13.31
N MET A 113 18.00 -21.89 -12.32
CA MET A 113 18.81 -20.68 -12.45
C MET A 113 20.24 -20.91 -11.95
N THR A 114 21.21 -20.26 -12.58
CA THR A 114 22.57 -20.17 -12.04
C THR A 114 22.63 -19.18 -10.88
N TYR A 115 23.65 -19.30 -10.02
CA TYR A 115 23.82 -18.32 -8.92
C TYR A 115 23.95 -16.88 -9.45
N GLY A 116 24.67 -16.69 -10.57
CA GLY A 116 24.79 -15.39 -11.21
C GLY A 116 23.45 -14.85 -11.72
N GLU A 117 22.60 -15.70 -12.28
CA GLU A 117 21.24 -15.31 -12.68
C GLU A 117 20.38 -14.91 -11.48
N VAL A 118 20.45 -15.65 -10.36
CA VAL A 118 19.67 -15.33 -9.14
C VAL A 118 20.08 -13.98 -8.56
N VAL A 119 21.39 -13.70 -8.44
CA VAL A 119 21.89 -12.42 -7.90
C VAL A 119 21.47 -11.26 -8.80
N ARG A 120 21.66 -11.37 -10.13
CA ARG A 120 21.24 -10.32 -11.06
C ARG A 120 19.72 -10.10 -11.01
N ARG A 121 18.94 -11.18 -10.94
CA ARG A 121 17.48 -11.11 -10.87
C ARG A 121 16.98 -10.45 -9.58
N LEU A 122 17.66 -10.62 -8.45
CA LEU A 122 17.36 -9.87 -7.22
C LEU A 122 17.54 -8.37 -7.44
N VAL A 123 18.66 -7.96 -8.04
CA VAL A 123 18.91 -6.54 -8.34
C VAL A 123 17.84 -6.00 -9.30
N ASP A 124 17.57 -6.70 -10.39
CA ASP A 124 16.58 -6.29 -11.41
C ASP A 124 15.17 -6.06 -10.85
N LEU A 125 14.78 -6.81 -9.79
CA LEU A 125 13.42 -6.77 -9.23
C LEU A 125 13.30 -5.93 -7.97
N LEU A 126 14.41 -5.57 -7.33
CA LEU A 126 14.43 -4.89 -6.03
C LEU A 126 15.11 -3.51 -6.06
N TYR A 127 15.80 -3.18 -7.16
CA TYR A 127 16.47 -1.91 -7.39
C TYR A 127 15.86 -1.17 -8.59
N VAL A 128 15.44 0.08 -8.36
CA VAL A 128 14.87 0.97 -9.36
C VAL A 128 16.01 1.65 -10.11
N LYS A 129 16.40 1.07 -11.25
CA LYS A 129 17.61 1.46 -11.99
C LYS A 129 17.64 2.94 -12.39
N HIS A 130 16.53 3.48 -12.89
CA HIS A 130 16.46 4.86 -13.37
C HIS A 130 16.42 5.91 -12.25
N GLU A 131 16.14 5.50 -11.02
CA GLU A 131 16.16 6.37 -9.83
C GLU A 131 17.36 6.11 -8.92
N ALA A 132 18.22 5.16 -9.30
CA ALA A 132 19.39 4.74 -8.54
C ALA A 132 19.10 4.44 -7.05
N ARG A 133 17.97 3.76 -6.77
CA ARG A 133 17.57 3.41 -5.40
C ARG A 133 17.10 1.96 -5.26
N TRP A 134 17.32 1.41 -4.07
CA TRP A 134 16.58 0.22 -3.63
C TRP A 134 15.15 0.60 -3.28
N ILE A 135 14.20 -0.30 -3.57
CA ILE A 135 12.79 -0.11 -3.18
C ILE A 135 12.68 0.00 -1.65
N ASP A 136 13.48 -0.77 -0.91
CA ASP A 136 13.57 -0.74 0.54
C ASP A 136 14.97 -1.16 1.01
N LYS A 137 15.45 -0.59 2.12
CA LYS A 137 16.78 -0.88 2.68
C LYS A 137 16.96 -2.36 3.04
N SER A 138 15.88 -3.05 3.40
CA SER A 138 15.92 -4.48 3.72
C SER A 138 16.22 -5.35 2.50
N TYR A 139 15.97 -4.88 1.28
CA TYR A 139 16.34 -5.59 0.05
C TYR A 139 17.82 -5.50 -0.30
N THR A 140 18.49 -4.42 0.09
CA THR A 140 19.95 -4.34 0.04
C THR A 140 20.56 -5.46 0.88
N LYS A 141 20.02 -5.67 2.09
CA LYS A 141 20.44 -6.76 2.98
C LYS A 141 20.09 -8.14 2.41
N LEU A 142 18.87 -8.34 1.89
CA LEU A 142 18.46 -9.59 1.25
C LEU A 142 19.45 -9.99 0.15
N THR A 143 19.77 -9.05 -0.73
CA THR A 143 20.66 -9.28 -1.87
C THR A 143 22.09 -9.52 -1.41
N GLY A 144 22.59 -8.72 -0.46
CA GLY A 144 23.91 -8.90 0.13
C GLY A 144 24.08 -10.24 0.84
N ASP A 145 23.08 -10.68 1.60
CA ASP A 145 23.11 -11.98 2.27
C ASP A 145 23.12 -13.15 1.28
N PHE A 146 22.40 -13.02 0.16
CA PHE A 146 22.48 -14.04 -0.88
C PHE A 146 23.83 -14.01 -1.61
N ILE A 147 24.43 -12.83 -1.82
CA ILE A 147 25.80 -12.70 -2.34
C ILE A 147 26.80 -13.39 -1.41
N TYR A 148 26.74 -13.15 -0.09
CA TYR A 148 27.59 -13.87 0.86
C TYR A 148 27.47 -15.38 0.72
N ARG A 149 26.25 -15.89 0.49
CA ARG A 149 26.03 -17.31 0.25
C ARG A 149 26.69 -17.80 -1.03
N VAL A 150 26.69 -17.01 -2.11
CA VAL A 150 27.43 -17.32 -3.34
C VAL A 150 28.92 -17.43 -3.04
N GLU A 151 29.50 -16.47 -2.33
CA GLU A 151 30.93 -16.48 -2.00
C GLU A 151 31.31 -17.68 -1.12
N GLU A 152 30.50 -17.99 -0.11
CA GLU A 152 30.67 -19.19 0.73
C GLU A 152 30.62 -20.49 -0.08
N ARG A 153 29.77 -20.55 -1.11
CA ARG A 153 29.61 -21.74 -1.95
C ARG A 153 30.83 -21.99 -2.83
N PHE A 154 31.44 -20.93 -3.37
CA PHE A 154 32.50 -21.03 -4.39
C PHE A 154 33.92 -20.75 -3.87
N THR A 155 34.07 -20.28 -2.62
CA THR A 155 35.41 -20.10 -2.05
C THR A 155 36.15 -21.43 -1.89
N LYS A 156 37.42 -21.46 -2.32
CA LYS A 156 38.25 -22.68 -2.34
C LYS A 156 39.15 -22.85 -1.11
N GLY A 157 39.05 -21.95 -0.13
CA GLY A 157 39.90 -21.95 1.06
C GLY A 157 39.31 -21.20 2.25
N LYS A 158 39.82 -21.49 3.45
CA LYS A 158 39.46 -20.77 4.68
C LYS A 158 40.25 -19.46 4.77
N GLY A 159 39.64 -18.42 5.32
CA GLY A 159 40.31 -17.15 5.61
C GLY A 159 40.33 -16.15 4.46
N ASN A 160 39.74 -16.47 3.30
CA ASN A 160 39.51 -15.48 2.26
C ASN A 160 38.44 -14.49 2.75
N PRO A 161 38.72 -13.17 2.75
CA PRO A 161 37.69 -12.19 3.05
C PRO A 161 36.63 -12.20 1.95
N SER A 162 35.39 -11.84 2.32
CA SER A 162 34.34 -11.56 1.33
C SER A 162 34.76 -10.41 0.41
N LEU A 163 34.32 -10.42 -0.84
CA LEU A 163 34.49 -9.29 -1.76
C LEU A 163 33.45 -8.18 -1.50
N LEU A 164 32.34 -8.52 -0.84
CA LEU A 164 31.34 -7.58 -0.34
C LEU A 164 31.65 -7.23 1.13
N GLN A 165 32.51 -6.25 1.36
CA GLN A 165 32.92 -5.88 2.71
C GLN A 165 31.80 -5.13 3.47
N SER A 166 30.93 -4.42 2.76
CA SER A 166 29.79 -3.72 3.35
C SER A 166 28.61 -3.68 2.38
N TYR A 167 27.38 -3.78 2.92
CA TYR A 167 26.17 -3.59 2.12
C TYR A 167 26.08 -2.20 1.46
N SER A 168 26.84 -1.20 1.93
CA SER A 168 26.92 0.11 1.25
C SER A 168 27.50 0.02 -0.16
N GLU A 169 28.29 -1.01 -0.48
CA GLU A 169 28.80 -1.23 -1.85
C GLU A 169 27.67 -1.56 -2.82
N LEU A 170 26.53 -2.04 -2.31
CA LEU A 170 25.32 -2.25 -3.10
C LEU A 170 24.53 -0.96 -3.36
N ASN A 171 25.05 0.22 -3.03
CA ASN A 171 24.50 1.48 -3.53
C ASN A 171 24.63 1.59 -5.07
N ASP A 172 25.67 0.97 -5.65
CA ASP A 172 25.81 0.68 -7.08
C ASP A 172 25.82 -0.84 -7.29
N PRO A 173 24.64 -1.49 -7.28
CA PRO A 173 24.58 -2.94 -7.22
C PRO A 173 25.02 -3.62 -8.51
N TYR A 174 24.84 -2.98 -9.67
CA TYR A 174 25.20 -3.58 -10.96
C TYR A 174 26.72 -3.75 -11.07
N ALA A 175 27.50 -2.70 -10.79
CA ALA A 175 28.96 -2.78 -10.83
C ALA A 175 29.51 -3.73 -9.76
N THR A 176 28.97 -3.67 -8.54
CA THR A 176 29.38 -4.54 -7.43
C THR A 176 29.09 -6.01 -7.73
N VAL A 177 27.92 -6.34 -8.29
CA VAL A 177 27.57 -7.72 -8.65
C VAL A 177 28.48 -8.27 -9.74
N GLU A 178 28.76 -7.51 -10.81
CA GLU A 178 29.66 -7.98 -11.87
C GLU A 178 31.07 -8.25 -11.33
N LYS A 179 31.65 -7.33 -10.54
CA LYS A 179 32.96 -7.52 -9.88
C LYS A 179 33.01 -8.81 -9.05
N ILE A 180 31.95 -9.11 -8.28
CA ILE A 180 31.92 -10.30 -7.43
C ILE A 180 31.77 -11.58 -8.28
N LEU A 181 30.88 -11.58 -9.27
CA LEU A 181 30.66 -12.74 -10.14
C LEU A 181 31.89 -13.05 -11.02
N GLU A 182 32.66 -12.03 -11.44
CA GLU A 182 33.94 -12.21 -12.14
C GLU A 182 34.98 -12.97 -11.29
N ALA A 183 34.96 -12.81 -9.97
CA ALA A 183 35.86 -13.53 -9.06
C ALA A 183 35.42 -14.98 -8.79
N TYR A 184 34.14 -15.30 -9.06
CA TYR A 184 33.57 -16.64 -8.90
C TYR A 184 32.93 -17.12 -10.23
N PRO A 185 33.72 -17.35 -11.30
CA PRO A 185 33.20 -17.63 -12.64
C PRO A 185 32.33 -18.89 -12.71
N GLU A 186 32.52 -19.86 -11.80
CA GLU A 186 31.69 -21.06 -11.71
C GLU A 186 30.21 -20.72 -11.40
N ALA A 187 29.94 -19.59 -10.72
CA ALA A 187 28.59 -19.09 -10.42
C ALA A 187 27.76 -18.74 -11.67
N GLU A 188 28.40 -18.49 -12.81
CA GLU A 188 27.73 -18.25 -14.10
C GLU A 188 27.23 -19.54 -14.77
N THR A 189 27.75 -20.69 -14.38
CA THR A 189 27.49 -21.98 -15.05
C THR A 189 26.80 -22.99 -14.16
N GLN A 190 27.05 -22.92 -12.85
CA GLN A 190 26.47 -23.85 -11.90
C GLN A 190 25.10 -23.37 -11.44
N LEU A 191 24.11 -24.25 -11.60
CA LEU A 191 22.76 -24.06 -11.06
C LEU A 191 22.79 -23.96 -9.54
N ILE A 192 21.83 -23.22 -8.99
CA ILE A 192 21.67 -23.08 -7.55
C ILE A 192 21.49 -24.46 -6.90
N ASN A 193 22.26 -24.73 -5.84
CA ASN A 193 22.12 -25.99 -5.10
C ASN A 193 20.76 -26.06 -4.39
N ALA A 194 20.16 -27.25 -4.28
CA ALA A 194 18.89 -27.46 -3.59
C ALA A 194 18.86 -26.91 -2.15
N GLN A 195 19.98 -26.98 -1.41
CA GLN A 195 20.08 -26.38 -0.06
C GLN A 195 20.04 -24.84 -0.11
N ASP A 196 20.59 -24.24 -1.17
CA ASP A 196 20.65 -22.79 -1.33
C ASP A 196 19.34 -22.22 -1.90
N VAL A 197 18.58 -23.03 -2.64
CA VAL A 197 17.17 -22.75 -2.97
C VAL A 197 16.34 -22.61 -1.69
N GLN A 198 16.45 -23.58 -0.77
CA GLN A 198 15.75 -23.50 0.52
C GLN A 198 16.20 -22.29 1.33
N PHE A 199 17.51 -22.02 1.37
CA PHE A 199 18.04 -20.83 2.02
C PHE A 199 17.46 -19.54 1.43
N PHE A 200 17.43 -19.41 0.10
CA PHE A 200 16.86 -18.26 -0.60
C PHE A 200 15.38 -18.05 -0.26
N LEU A 201 14.58 -19.12 -0.27
CA LEU A 201 13.15 -19.05 0.08
C LEU A 201 12.95 -18.58 1.52
N LEU A 202 13.78 -19.06 2.46
CA LEU A 202 13.77 -18.59 3.85
C LEU A 202 14.19 -17.11 3.96
N LEU A 203 15.16 -16.65 3.17
CA LEU A 203 15.51 -15.23 3.14
C LEU A 203 14.34 -14.37 2.64
N CYS A 204 13.60 -14.84 1.64
CA CYS A 204 12.43 -14.12 1.10
C CYS A 204 11.29 -13.97 2.12
N GLN A 205 11.26 -14.80 3.17
CA GLN A 205 10.23 -14.80 4.23
C GLN A 205 10.72 -14.25 5.57
N ARG A 206 11.93 -13.69 5.62
CA ARG A 206 12.55 -13.24 6.87
C ARG A 206 11.73 -12.16 7.57
N ARG A 207 11.52 -12.32 8.89
CA ARG A 207 10.85 -11.30 9.71
C ARG A 207 11.64 -10.00 9.74
N GLY A 208 10.92 -8.87 9.71
CA GLY A 208 11.52 -7.53 9.68
C GLY A 208 12.05 -7.09 8.31
N GLN A 209 11.89 -7.92 7.27
CA GLN A 209 12.16 -7.57 5.89
C GLN A 209 10.85 -7.20 5.19
N LYS A 210 10.90 -6.23 4.26
CA LYS A 210 9.76 -5.96 3.37
C LYS A 210 9.46 -7.23 2.54
N PRO A 211 8.20 -7.67 2.38
CA PRO A 211 7.88 -8.83 1.56
C PRO A 211 8.40 -8.67 0.13
N THR A 212 8.87 -9.73 -0.51
CA THR A 212 9.45 -9.64 -1.86
C THR A 212 8.45 -9.12 -2.90
N THR A 213 8.98 -8.43 -3.91
CA THR A 213 8.23 -7.86 -5.06
C THR A 213 7.95 -8.89 -6.15
N PHE A 214 8.17 -10.17 -5.87
CA PHE A 214 8.06 -11.29 -6.80
C PHE A 214 7.61 -12.56 -6.09
N VAL A 215 7.18 -13.54 -6.89
CA VAL A 215 6.82 -14.89 -6.44
C VAL A 215 7.97 -15.84 -6.78
N PRO A 216 8.67 -16.41 -5.77
CA PRO A 216 9.81 -17.28 -6.01
C PRO A 216 9.43 -18.77 -6.20
N VAL A 217 8.25 -19.18 -5.73
CA VAL A 217 7.82 -20.59 -5.75
C VAL A 217 6.28 -20.69 -5.76
N LEU A 218 5.76 -21.81 -6.29
CA LEU A 218 4.33 -22.18 -6.21
C LEU A 218 4.14 -23.34 -5.22
N ASP A 219 4.28 -23.05 -3.93
CA ASP A 219 4.15 -23.99 -2.81
C ASP A 219 2.96 -23.64 -1.89
N GLU A 220 2.92 -24.19 -0.68
CA GLU A 220 1.93 -23.85 0.35
C GLU A 220 1.92 -22.37 0.76
N ASN A 221 3.01 -21.63 0.50
CA ASN A 221 3.17 -20.22 0.81
C ASN A 221 2.81 -19.30 -0.37
N PHE A 222 2.29 -19.84 -1.47
CA PHE A 222 1.94 -19.04 -2.65
C PHE A 222 1.01 -17.86 -2.32
N GLU A 223 -0.01 -18.06 -1.47
CA GLU A 223 -0.93 -16.98 -1.07
C GLU A 223 -0.21 -15.83 -0.36
N PHE A 224 0.76 -16.15 0.50
CA PHE A 224 1.59 -15.17 1.19
C PHE A 224 2.40 -14.35 0.19
N PHE A 225 3.15 -15.01 -0.71
CA PHE A 225 3.94 -14.30 -1.71
C PHE A 225 3.07 -13.46 -2.64
N PHE A 226 1.89 -13.96 -3.02
CA PHE A 226 0.97 -13.30 -3.94
C PHE A 226 0.31 -12.06 -3.33
N LYS A 227 -0.25 -12.15 -2.11
CA LYS A 227 -1.13 -11.11 -1.54
C LYS A 227 -0.43 -10.13 -0.60
N LYS A 228 0.64 -10.53 0.09
CA LYS A 228 1.25 -9.73 1.16
C LYS A 228 1.80 -8.41 0.63
N ASP A 229 1.56 -7.32 1.35
CA ASP A 229 2.13 -5.99 1.06
C ASP A 229 1.95 -5.56 -0.41
N SER A 230 0.69 -5.50 -0.82
CA SER A 230 0.27 -5.37 -2.22
C SER A 230 -0.30 -4.00 -2.60
N LEU A 231 -0.20 -2.99 -1.74
CA LEU A 231 -0.81 -1.67 -1.97
C LEU A 231 0.20 -0.57 -2.32
N TRP A 232 1.41 -0.63 -1.78
CA TRP A 232 2.41 0.44 -1.92
C TRP A 232 2.79 0.71 -3.39
N GLN A 233 2.66 -0.30 -4.27
CA GLN A 233 2.90 -0.22 -5.71
C GLN A 233 1.99 0.80 -6.42
N SER A 234 0.83 1.13 -5.84
CA SER A 234 -0.06 2.16 -6.39
C SER A 234 0.41 3.60 -6.12
N GLU A 235 1.31 3.77 -5.15
CA GLU A 235 1.93 5.06 -4.81
C GLU A 235 3.36 5.16 -5.36
N ASP A 236 4.05 4.03 -5.56
CA ASP A 236 5.38 3.94 -6.18
C ASP A 236 5.34 3.05 -7.43
N LEU A 237 4.69 3.55 -8.49
CA LEU A 237 4.61 2.85 -9.78
C LEU A 237 5.98 2.75 -10.48
N GLU A 238 6.92 3.62 -10.14
CA GLU A 238 8.28 3.63 -10.68
C GLU A 238 9.05 2.35 -10.35
N ALA A 239 8.72 1.73 -9.22
CA ALA A 239 9.26 0.43 -8.79
C ALA A 239 8.56 -0.79 -9.43
N VAL A 240 7.46 -0.60 -10.15
CA VAL A 240 6.68 -1.69 -10.76
C VAL A 240 7.24 -2.02 -12.14
N ILE A 241 7.28 -3.31 -12.49
CA ILE A 241 7.73 -3.75 -13.82
C ILE A 241 6.93 -3.07 -14.93
N GLY A 242 7.66 -2.35 -15.79
CA GLY A 242 7.10 -1.60 -16.91
C GLY A 242 6.30 -0.36 -16.51
N GLN A 243 6.33 0.05 -15.23
CA GLN A 243 5.58 1.20 -14.69
C GLN A 243 4.09 1.14 -15.04
N ASP A 244 3.58 -0.09 -15.10
CA ASP A 244 2.31 -0.43 -15.71
C ASP A 244 1.22 -0.54 -14.65
N VAL A 245 0.36 0.49 -14.59
CA VAL A 245 -0.78 0.54 -13.66
C VAL A 245 -1.75 -0.63 -13.84
N GLY A 246 -1.77 -1.26 -15.02
CA GLY A 246 -2.57 -2.45 -15.29
C GLY A 246 -2.21 -3.64 -14.40
N ARG A 247 -1.04 -3.62 -13.75
CA ARG A 247 -0.55 -4.67 -12.87
C ARG A 247 -0.90 -4.45 -11.40
N THR A 248 -1.16 -3.22 -11.01
CA THR A 248 -1.15 -2.81 -9.60
C THR A 248 -2.52 -2.97 -8.94
N CYS A 249 -2.50 -3.05 -7.61
CA CYS A 249 -3.71 -3.03 -6.79
C CYS A 249 -3.96 -1.62 -6.26
N ILE A 250 -5.07 -1.00 -6.69
CA ILE A 250 -5.51 0.33 -6.24
C ILE A 250 -6.84 0.16 -5.51
N LEU A 251 -6.91 0.53 -4.23
CA LEU A 251 -8.17 0.51 -3.48
C LEU A 251 -9.11 1.57 -4.04
N GLN A 252 -10.37 1.24 -4.27
CA GLN A 252 -11.34 2.27 -4.63
C GLN A 252 -12.78 1.85 -4.37
N GLY A 253 -13.62 2.79 -3.91
CA GLY A 253 -15.05 2.57 -3.70
C GLY A 253 -15.83 2.60 -5.02
N PRO A 254 -16.71 1.61 -5.29
CA PRO A 254 -17.43 1.51 -6.57
C PRO A 254 -18.40 2.66 -6.82
N THR A 255 -19.00 3.22 -5.76
CA THR A 255 -19.91 4.37 -5.87
C THR A 255 -19.19 5.71 -5.87
N ALA A 256 -18.10 5.82 -5.10
CA ALA A 256 -17.37 7.07 -4.95
C ALA A 256 -16.53 7.43 -6.19
N VAL A 257 -16.05 6.43 -6.92
CA VAL A 257 -15.10 6.63 -8.02
C VAL A 257 -15.65 7.51 -9.15
N LYS A 258 -16.96 7.44 -9.41
CA LYS A 258 -17.59 8.26 -10.46
C LYS A 258 -17.48 9.77 -10.22
N TYR A 259 -17.26 10.20 -8.98
CA TYR A 259 -17.10 11.62 -8.62
C TYR A 259 -15.65 12.11 -8.74
N SER A 260 -14.68 11.21 -8.86
CA SER A 260 -13.27 11.58 -9.05
C SER A 260 -13.00 11.78 -10.55
N LYS A 261 -13.07 13.02 -11.06
CA LYS A 261 -12.90 13.30 -12.51
C LYS A 261 -11.63 14.06 -12.87
N ILE A 262 -11.00 14.71 -11.90
CA ILE A 262 -9.83 15.54 -12.14
C ILE A 262 -8.61 14.87 -11.50
N VAL A 263 -7.55 14.75 -12.29
CA VAL A 263 -6.24 14.29 -11.81
C VAL A 263 -5.50 15.49 -11.24
N ASP A 264 -4.91 15.32 -10.05
CA ASP A 264 -4.10 16.34 -9.39
C ASP A 264 -4.86 17.64 -9.08
N GLU A 265 -6.14 17.53 -8.75
CA GLU A 265 -6.88 18.62 -8.10
C GLU A 265 -6.32 18.83 -6.68
N PRO A 266 -5.97 20.05 -6.26
CA PRO A 266 -5.49 20.30 -4.90
C PRO A 266 -6.53 19.89 -3.86
N ILE A 267 -6.09 19.26 -2.76
CA ILE A 267 -6.99 18.80 -1.69
C ILE A 267 -7.83 19.94 -1.09
N LYS A 268 -7.24 21.14 -1.03
CA LYS A 268 -7.95 22.35 -0.61
C LYS A 268 -9.14 22.64 -1.53
N ASP A 269 -8.93 22.57 -2.83
CA ASP A 269 -9.98 22.89 -3.81
C ASP A 269 -11.12 21.87 -3.76
N ILE A 270 -10.78 20.58 -3.59
CA ILE A 270 -11.77 19.50 -3.41
C ILE A 270 -12.64 19.76 -2.17
N LEU A 271 -12.02 20.01 -1.02
CA LEU A 271 -12.73 20.16 0.26
C LEU A 271 -13.48 21.48 0.35
N ASP A 272 -12.85 22.59 -0.06
CA ASP A 272 -13.50 23.90 -0.08
C ASP A 272 -14.65 23.92 -1.08
N GLY A 273 -14.51 23.25 -2.23
CA GLY A 273 -15.59 23.12 -3.20
C GLY A 273 -16.83 22.45 -2.60
N VAL A 274 -16.67 21.33 -1.90
CA VAL A 274 -17.77 20.65 -1.21
C VAL A 274 -18.34 21.51 -0.08
N HIS A 275 -17.48 22.11 0.73
CA HIS A 275 -17.88 22.95 1.87
C HIS A 275 -18.69 24.18 1.40
N ASN A 276 -18.17 24.91 0.42
CA ASN A 276 -18.80 26.13 -0.09
C ASN A 276 -20.10 25.82 -0.83
N ALA A 277 -20.17 24.71 -1.59
CA ALA A 277 -21.43 24.26 -2.20
C ALA A 277 -22.51 23.93 -1.15
N HIS A 278 -22.12 23.36 0.00
CA HIS A 278 -23.05 23.17 1.12
C HIS A 278 -23.48 24.49 1.75
N ILE A 279 -22.58 25.46 1.92
CA ILE A 279 -22.94 26.81 2.40
C ILE A 279 -23.95 27.44 1.43
N GLU A 280 -23.66 27.47 0.13
CA GLU A 280 -24.58 28.03 -0.88
C GLU A 280 -25.95 27.34 -0.86
N GLY A 281 -25.98 26.02 -0.76
CA GLY A 281 -27.21 25.24 -0.62
C GLY A 281 -28.02 25.60 0.63
N LEU A 282 -27.36 25.65 1.80
CA LEU A 282 -27.99 25.99 3.08
C LEU A 282 -28.49 27.44 3.11
N THR A 283 -27.70 28.39 2.61
CA THR A 283 -28.10 29.79 2.51
C THR A 283 -29.35 29.94 1.66
N ARG A 284 -29.40 29.26 0.51
CA ARG A 284 -30.59 29.26 -0.36
C ARG A 284 -31.80 28.63 0.33
N ASP A 285 -31.65 27.44 0.90
CA ASP A 285 -32.77 26.61 1.35
C ASP A 285 -33.31 27.00 2.74
N ILE A 286 -32.47 27.55 3.62
CA ILE A 286 -32.83 27.91 5.01
C ILE A 286 -32.92 29.42 5.22
N TYR A 287 -32.04 30.20 4.59
CA TYR A 287 -31.96 31.66 4.75
C TYR A 287 -32.55 32.42 3.56
N ASN A 288 -33.28 31.76 2.66
CA ASN A 288 -33.88 32.35 1.46
C ASN A 288 -32.88 33.11 0.56
N GLY A 289 -31.61 32.71 0.59
CA GLY A 289 -30.55 33.37 -0.17
C GLY A 289 -30.00 34.66 0.48
N ASP A 290 -30.44 35.02 1.69
CA ASP A 290 -29.97 36.20 2.41
C ASP A 290 -28.81 35.85 3.36
N GLU A 291 -27.59 36.13 2.93
CA GLU A 291 -26.38 35.93 3.75
C GLU A 291 -26.38 36.77 5.03
N SER A 292 -27.07 37.92 5.05
CA SER A 292 -27.13 38.78 6.24
C SER A 292 -27.97 38.18 7.37
N ALA A 293 -28.80 37.18 7.05
CA ALA A 293 -29.59 36.43 8.02
C ALA A 293 -28.78 35.30 8.69
N ILE A 294 -27.56 34.99 8.23
CA ILE A 294 -26.70 33.98 8.83
C ILE A 294 -26.13 34.51 10.15
N PRO A 295 -26.31 33.82 11.29
CA PRO A 295 -25.80 34.28 12.57
C PRO A 295 -24.27 34.44 12.57
N VAL A 296 -23.79 35.55 13.12
CA VAL A 296 -22.37 35.82 13.30
C VAL A 296 -22.00 35.65 14.78
N THR A 297 -20.92 34.92 15.02
CA THR A 297 -20.29 34.76 16.33
C THR A 297 -18.84 35.24 16.23
N GLU A 298 -18.23 35.57 17.36
CA GLU A 298 -16.84 36.04 17.42
C GLU A 298 -15.85 35.00 16.88
N TYR A 299 -16.07 33.71 17.19
CA TYR A 299 -15.31 32.59 16.66
C TYR A 299 -16.15 31.30 16.63
N PHE A 300 -15.77 30.35 15.78
CA PHE A 300 -16.45 29.06 15.65
C PHE A 300 -15.80 27.99 16.55
N GLY A 301 -16.44 27.64 17.66
CA GLY A 301 -15.96 26.58 18.56
C GLY A 301 -17.00 26.11 19.58
N GLY A 302 -16.98 24.81 19.92
CA GLY A 302 -17.74 24.21 21.03
C GLY A 302 -19.25 24.49 21.02
N LYS A 303 -19.78 24.90 22.18
CA LYS A 303 -21.13 25.44 22.42
C LYS A 303 -21.02 26.44 23.59
N LEU A 304 -21.82 27.50 23.72
CA LEU A 304 -23.29 27.49 23.65
C LEU A 304 -23.91 28.73 22.98
N VAL A 305 -24.87 28.49 22.08
CA VAL A 305 -25.98 29.43 21.79
C VAL A 305 -27.19 28.93 22.57
N GLU A 306 -27.18 29.17 23.88
CA GLU A 306 -28.34 29.23 24.79
C GLU A 306 -27.81 29.79 26.12
N SER A 307 -28.37 30.93 26.56
CA SER A 307 -28.08 31.51 27.87
C SER A 307 -28.62 30.54 28.93
N HIS A 308 -27.75 29.82 29.62
CA HIS A 308 -28.17 29.14 30.85
C HIS A 308 -28.77 30.19 31.79
N ALA A 309 -29.99 29.94 32.26
CA ALA A 309 -30.64 30.76 33.27
C ALA A 309 -29.68 30.96 34.46
N GLU A 310 -29.61 32.18 34.99
CA GLU A 310 -28.82 32.50 36.18
C GLU A 310 -29.16 31.51 37.29
N ALA A 311 -28.23 30.60 37.59
CA ALA A 311 -28.40 29.67 38.69
C ALA A 311 -28.19 30.44 39.99
N GLU A 312 -29.26 30.62 40.77
CA GLU A 312 -29.17 31.17 42.12
C GLU A 312 -28.50 30.14 43.04
N PHE A 313 -27.32 30.48 43.56
CA PHE A 313 -26.61 29.66 44.54
C PHE A 313 -26.63 30.36 45.90
N GLU A 314 -27.06 29.65 46.95
CA GLU A 314 -27.21 30.18 48.31
C GLU A 314 -25.92 30.81 48.87
N GLY A 315 -24.75 30.26 48.49
CA GLY A 315 -23.44 30.78 48.88
C GLY A 315 -22.84 31.83 47.93
N LEU A 316 -23.54 32.28 46.88
CA LEU A 316 -23.05 33.23 45.88
C LEU A 316 -23.96 34.47 45.82
N ILE A 317 -23.40 35.63 46.15
CA ILE A 317 -24.06 36.93 45.95
C ILE A 317 -23.55 37.54 44.65
N VAL A 318 -24.44 37.80 43.70
CA VAL A 318 -24.15 38.48 42.44
C VAL A 318 -24.72 39.90 42.47
N ASN A 319 -23.86 40.90 42.35
CA ASN A 319 -24.25 42.31 42.22
C ASN A 319 -23.81 42.82 40.86
N GLN A 320 -24.75 43.19 40.00
CA GLN A 320 -24.48 43.68 38.66
C GLN A 320 -24.84 45.17 38.54
N ASP A 321 -23.88 45.96 38.09
CA ASP A 321 -24.06 47.35 37.65
C ASP A 321 -23.73 47.48 36.14
N ALA A 322 -23.87 48.68 35.56
CA ALA A 322 -23.74 48.90 34.12
C ALA A 322 -22.34 48.62 33.55
N GLU A 323 -21.29 48.67 34.37
CA GLU A 323 -19.90 48.51 33.94
C GLU A 323 -19.22 47.31 34.60
N LYS A 324 -19.83 46.74 35.64
CA LYS A 324 -19.20 45.74 36.51
C LYS A 324 -20.22 44.73 37.03
N THR A 325 -19.82 43.46 36.94
CA THR A 325 -20.48 42.37 37.67
C THR A 325 -19.57 41.91 38.80
N THR A 326 -20.09 41.90 40.03
CA THR A 326 -19.36 41.48 41.24
C THR A 326 -19.95 40.17 41.76
N TYR A 327 -19.14 39.12 41.78
CA TYR A 327 -19.45 37.83 42.39
C TYR A 327 -18.78 37.74 43.77
N ARG A 328 -19.55 37.49 44.83
CA ARG A 328 -19.03 37.31 46.20
C ARG A 328 -19.54 36.01 46.80
N LEU A 329 -18.61 35.16 47.23
CA LEU A 329 -18.95 33.97 47.99
C LEU A 329 -19.23 34.33 49.45
N SER A 330 -20.23 33.68 50.05
CA SER A 330 -20.61 33.86 51.45
C SER A 330 -19.45 33.44 52.37
N SER A 331 -19.16 34.27 53.37
CA SER A 331 -18.15 33.98 54.40
C SER A 331 -18.69 33.13 55.55
N SER A 332 -19.95 32.69 55.48
CA SER A 332 -20.53 31.80 56.50
C SER A 332 -19.88 30.41 56.39
N PRO A 333 -19.38 29.81 57.48
CA PRO A 333 -18.82 28.46 57.46
C PRO A 333 -19.81 27.36 57.05
N SER A 334 -21.11 27.66 57.04
CA SER A 334 -22.19 26.74 56.68
C SER A 334 -22.70 26.91 55.25
N ALA A 335 -22.15 27.84 54.46
CA ALA A 335 -22.66 28.13 53.12
C ALA A 335 -22.19 27.11 52.08
N THR A 336 -23.11 26.67 51.21
CA THR A 336 -22.82 25.77 50.09
C THR A 336 -22.25 26.57 48.92
N LEU A 337 -21.07 26.18 48.40
CA LEU A 337 -20.38 26.88 47.31
C LEU A 337 -20.66 26.25 45.93
N PRO A 338 -20.55 27.03 44.83
CA PRO A 338 -20.70 26.51 43.47
C PRO A 338 -19.62 25.49 43.08
N SER A 339 -19.94 24.64 42.10
CA SER A 339 -19.00 23.69 41.47
C SER A 339 -17.84 24.41 40.75
N LEU A 340 -16.68 23.76 40.66
CA LEU A 340 -15.55 24.18 39.83
C LEU A 340 -15.61 23.63 38.40
N ASP A 341 -16.38 22.57 38.21
CA ASP A 341 -16.62 21.90 36.93
C ASP A 341 -17.91 22.38 36.29
#